data_AF-A0A962U917-F1
#
_entry.id   AF-A0A962U917-F1
#
_cell.length_a   1.000
_cell.length_b   1.000
_cell.length_c   1.000
_cell.angle_alpha   90.00
_cell.angle_beta   90.00
_cell.angle_gamma   90.00
#
_symmetry.space_group_name_H-M   'P 1'
#
loop_
_entity.id
_entity.type
_entity.pdbx_description
1 polymer ?
#
loop_
_entity_poly.entity_id
_entity_poly.type
_entity_poly.pdbx_seq_one_letter_code
_entity_poly.pdbx_strand_id
1 'polypeptide(L)'
;MTTHVPHPDLPPPSTSVGVVGWLRANLFSSWLNSILTLCAFYVLMVSIPPLVEWAIINAHWLGDSRAPCDADKSGACWVFVNVRMDQFMYGLYPEAEYWRINLAGVLLVALMVPLFVKRFPWKPQLGLFILVGYPIIAYFLFAGGVFGLPDVETSRWGGLTLTLILSSVGMAASFPLGILLALGRRSTMPIVKAVSVVFIEFWRGVPLITVLFMSSVMLPLFLPEGTHFDKLLRAMIGIALFQSAYMAEVVRGGLQAIPKGQYEAAQALGLT
;
A
#
# COMPACT_ATOMS: atom_id res chain seq x y z
N MET A 1 41.68 45.24 33.09
CA MET A 1 40.81 44.23 32.44
C MET A 1 41.53 42.91 32.50
N THR A 2 41.09 41.99 33.35
CA THR A 2 41.62 40.62 33.40
C THR A 2 40.94 39.82 32.30
N THR A 3 41.70 39.43 31.27
CA THR A 3 41.25 38.56 30.18
C THR A 3 40.92 37.18 30.73
N HIS A 4 39.64 36.80 30.67
CA HIS A 4 39.21 35.44 31.01
C HIS A 4 39.79 34.46 29.97
N VAL A 5 40.66 33.56 30.43
CA VAL A 5 41.11 32.42 29.62
C VAL A 5 40.15 31.26 29.91
N PRO A 6 39.35 30.79 28.93
CA PRO A 6 38.49 29.64 29.13
C PRO A 6 39.33 28.37 29.30
N HIS A 7 38.90 27.50 30.21
CA HIS A 7 39.50 26.18 30.37
C HIS A 7 39.22 25.31 29.13
N PRO A 8 40.10 24.35 28.81
CA PRO A 8 39.87 23.41 27.71
C PRO A 8 38.60 22.59 27.97
N ASP A 9 37.75 22.47 26.94
CA ASP A 9 36.51 21.71 27.03
C ASP A 9 36.79 20.24 27.37
N LEU A 10 36.22 19.79 28.49
CA LEU A 10 36.25 18.38 28.87
C LEU A 10 35.29 17.58 27.98
N PRO A 11 35.59 16.31 27.68
CA PRO A 11 34.66 15.46 26.96
C PRO A 11 33.33 15.37 27.72
N PRO A 12 32.19 15.34 27.02
CA PRO A 12 30.88 15.24 27.67
C PRO A 12 30.81 13.98 28.52
N PRO A 13 30.13 14.04 29.68
CA PRO A 13 30.06 12.91 30.60
C PRO A 13 29.48 11.70 29.89
N SER A 14 30.07 10.52 30.11
CA SER A 14 29.69 9.25 29.47
C SER A 14 28.23 8.84 29.69
N THR A 15 27.55 9.45 30.66
CA THR A 15 26.12 9.30 30.94
C THR A 15 25.21 10.08 29.99
N SER A 16 25.77 11.02 29.21
CA SER A 16 25.05 11.91 28.29
C SER A 16 25.32 11.62 26.81
N VAL A 17 26.32 10.78 26.53
CA VAL A 17 26.72 10.40 25.16
C VAL A 17 26.72 8.88 24.98
N GLY A 18 26.52 8.42 23.74
CA GLY A 18 26.49 6.99 23.39
C GLY A 18 25.20 6.27 23.78
N VAL A 19 25.24 4.93 23.80
CA VAL A 19 24.06 4.07 24.01
C VAL A 19 23.41 4.31 25.37
N VAL A 20 24.20 4.52 26.42
CA VAL A 20 23.69 4.74 27.78
C VAL A 20 22.98 6.10 27.87
N GLY A 21 23.55 7.15 27.27
CA GLY A 21 22.89 8.45 27.15
C GLY A 21 21.58 8.37 26.37
N TRP A 22 21.57 7.61 25.26
CA TRP A 22 20.37 7.38 24.46
C TRP A 22 19.27 6.64 25.23
N LEU A 23 19.60 5.57 25.97
CA LEU A 23 18.64 4.80 26.76
C LEU A 23 18.02 5.66 27.86
N ARG A 24 18.82 6.46 28.57
CA ARG A 24 18.31 7.40 29.57
C ARG A 24 17.45 8.49 28.97
N ALA A 25 17.84 9.05 27.82
CA ALA A 25 17.09 10.11 27.17
C ALA A 25 15.75 9.63 26.57
N ASN A 26 15.69 8.40 26.05
CA ASN A 26 14.53 7.90 25.31
C ASN A 26 13.65 6.93 26.11
N LEU A 27 14.23 5.99 26.85
CA LEU A 27 13.47 4.94 27.55
C LEU A 27 13.26 5.24 29.04
N PHE A 28 14.27 5.80 29.71
CA PHE A 28 14.26 6.02 31.16
C PHE A 28 14.28 7.50 31.56
N SER A 29 13.71 8.38 30.73
CA SER A 29 13.79 9.84 30.92
C SER A 29 12.91 10.36 32.06
N SER A 30 11.89 9.60 32.45
CA SER A 30 11.01 9.89 33.59
C SER A 30 10.67 8.60 34.33
N TRP A 31 10.15 8.72 35.55
CA TRP A 31 9.70 7.55 36.33
C TRP A 31 8.56 6.80 35.61
N LEU A 32 7.65 7.52 34.96
CA LEU A 32 6.58 6.93 34.16
C LEU A 32 7.12 6.19 32.94
N ASN A 33 8.08 6.79 32.20
CA ASN A 33 8.71 6.14 31.05
C ASN A 33 9.52 4.91 31.48
N SER A 34 10.13 4.95 32.66
CA SER A 34 10.85 3.82 33.23
C SER A 34 9.90 2.65 33.53
N ILE A 35 8.74 2.93 34.14
CA ILE A 35 7.70 1.92 34.38
C ILE A 35 7.16 1.37 33.06
N LEU A 36 6.80 2.24 32.10
CA LEU A 36 6.30 1.82 30.79
C LEU A 36 7.31 0.97 30.03
N THR A 37 8.59 1.32 30.09
CA THR A 37 9.68 0.55 29.47
C THR A 37 9.81 -0.83 30.11
N LEU A 38 9.78 -0.92 31.44
CA LEU A 38 9.84 -2.20 32.14
C LEU A 38 8.61 -3.07 31.87
N CYS A 39 7.42 -2.48 31.87
CA CYS A 39 6.18 -3.18 31.54
C CYS A 39 6.19 -3.66 30.09
N ALA A 40 6.58 -2.82 29.12
CA ALA A 40 6.69 -3.21 27.72
C ALA A 40 7.71 -4.34 27.54
N PHE A 41 8.88 -4.23 28.17
CA PHE A 41 9.89 -5.29 28.13
C PHE A 41 9.36 -6.60 28.71
N TYR A 42 8.66 -6.55 29.85
CA TYR A 42 8.03 -7.74 30.45
C TYR A 42 6.99 -8.37 29.51
N VAL A 43 6.11 -7.57 28.91
CA VAL A 43 5.11 -8.06 27.94
C VAL A 43 5.79 -8.70 26.73
N LEU A 44 6.85 -8.10 26.20
CA LEU A 44 7.61 -8.68 25.09
C LEU A 44 8.25 -10.00 25.48
N MET A 45 8.87 -10.07 26.67
CA MET A 45 9.51 -11.29 27.19
C MET A 45 8.51 -12.42 27.45
N VAL A 46 7.27 -12.10 27.83
CA VAL A 46 6.23 -13.12 28.06
C VAL A 46 5.52 -13.51 26.77
N SER A 47 5.37 -12.61 25.80
CA SER A 47 4.58 -12.86 24.58
C SER A 47 5.41 -13.41 23.43
N ILE A 48 6.64 -12.92 23.23
CA ILE A 48 7.46 -13.27 22.06
C ILE A 48 7.96 -14.72 22.12
N PRO A 49 8.59 -15.21 23.21
CA PRO A 49 9.14 -16.56 23.21
C PRO A 49 8.09 -17.65 22.93
N PRO A 50 6.90 -17.66 23.60
CA PRO A 50 5.86 -18.64 23.28
C PRO A 50 5.33 -18.51 21.84
N LEU A 51 5.25 -17.29 21.32
CA LEU A 51 4.83 -17.06 19.94
C LEU A 51 5.84 -17.64 18.95
N VAL A 52 7.15 -17.45 19.19
CA VAL A 52 8.22 -18.00 18.34
C VAL A 52 8.28 -19.51 18.45
N GLU A 53 8.14 -20.04 19.66
CA GLU A 53 8.07 -21.49 19.89
C GLU A 53 6.92 -22.12 19.12
N TRP A 54 5.72 -21.54 19.22
CA TRP A 54 4.55 -22.03 18.50
C TRP A 54 4.63 -21.82 16.98
N ALA A 55 5.05 -20.63 16.53
CA ALA A 55 4.99 -20.24 15.12
C ALA A 55 6.13 -20.82 14.28
N ILE A 56 7.30 -21.07 14.86
CA ILE A 56 8.50 -21.47 14.12
C ILE A 56 9.06 -22.80 14.62
N ILE A 57 9.35 -22.90 15.92
CA ILE A 57 10.14 -24.02 16.48
C ILE A 57 9.33 -25.32 16.46
N ASN A 58 8.12 -25.30 17.00
CA ASN A 58 7.22 -26.45 17.08
C ASN A 58 6.27 -26.53 15.87
N ALA A 59 6.50 -25.73 14.83
CA ALA A 59 5.57 -25.60 13.73
C ALA A 59 5.70 -26.75 12.72
N HIS A 60 4.57 -27.13 12.11
CA HIS A 60 4.50 -28.19 11.12
C HIS A 60 4.71 -27.62 9.72
N TRP A 61 5.89 -27.82 9.14
CA TRP A 61 6.30 -27.26 7.85
C TRP A 61 6.04 -28.18 6.65
N LEU A 62 6.13 -29.49 6.84
CA LEU A 62 6.07 -30.51 5.78
C LEU A 62 4.79 -31.34 5.89
N GLY A 63 4.13 -31.54 4.76
CA GLY A 63 2.94 -32.39 4.64
C GLY A 63 2.10 -32.03 3.43
N ASP A 64 1.30 -32.99 2.97
CA ASP A 64 0.39 -32.81 1.83
C ASP A 64 -1.05 -32.53 2.27
N SER A 65 -1.33 -32.61 3.58
CA SER A 65 -2.65 -32.42 4.15
C SER A 65 -2.59 -31.91 5.60
N ARG A 66 -3.73 -31.56 6.18
CA ARG A 66 -3.83 -31.08 7.57
C ARG A 66 -3.53 -32.15 8.62
N ALA A 67 -3.45 -33.43 8.25
CA ALA A 67 -3.29 -34.54 9.18
C ALA A 67 -2.13 -34.40 10.20
N PRO A 68 -0.92 -33.92 9.83
CA PRO A 68 0.18 -33.71 10.79
C PRO A 68 -0.16 -32.68 11.87
N CYS A 69 -0.90 -31.63 11.51
CA CYS A 69 -1.31 -30.56 12.41
C CYS A 69 -2.44 -30.97 13.36
N ASP A 70 -3.27 -31.93 12.96
CA ASP A 70 -4.35 -32.45 13.81
C ASP A 70 -3.82 -33.52 14.78
N ALA A 71 -2.75 -34.23 14.39
CA ALA A 71 -2.05 -35.21 15.23
C ALA A 71 -1.25 -34.56 16.36
N ASP A 72 -0.63 -33.39 16.11
CA ASP A 72 0.07 -32.61 17.12
C ASP A 72 -0.29 -31.12 17.02
N LYS A 73 -0.95 -30.60 18.06
CA LYS A 73 -1.41 -29.21 18.16
C LYS A 73 -0.43 -28.30 18.88
N SER A 74 0.80 -28.76 19.13
CA SER A 74 1.84 -28.00 19.83
C SER A 74 2.32 -26.74 19.10
N GLY A 75 2.15 -26.67 17.77
CA GLY A 75 2.63 -25.57 16.95
C GLY A 75 1.72 -25.15 15.79
N ALA A 76 2.15 -24.13 15.06
CA ALA A 76 1.43 -23.58 13.91
C ALA A 76 1.43 -24.55 12.72
N CYS A 77 0.34 -24.54 11.94
CA CYS A 77 0.17 -25.42 10.78
C CYS A 77 0.58 -24.71 9.48
N TRP A 78 1.87 -24.68 9.16
CA TRP A 78 2.36 -24.13 7.88
C TRP A 78 2.05 -25.03 6.68
N VAL A 79 1.80 -26.32 6.92
CA VAL A 79 1.33 -27.26 5.89
C VAL A 79 0.11 -26.71 5.15
N PHE A 80 -0.86 -26.12 5.86
CA PHE A 80 -2.03 -25.52 5.22
C PHE A 80 -1.67 -24.39 4.26
N VAL A 81 -0.71 -23.55 4.63
CA VAL A 81 -0.23 -22.44 3.80
C VAL A 81 0.45 -22.97 2.54
N ASN A 82 1.31 -23.98 2.68
CA ASN A 82 2.01 -24.60 1.54
C ASN A 82 1.03 -25.26 0.56
N VAL A 83 0.07 -26.04 1.06
CA VAL A 83 -0.95 -26.71 0.22
C VAL A 83 -1.88 -25.72 -0.49
N ARG A 84 -2.14 -24.55 0.12
CA ARG A 84 -3.03 -23.52 -0.43
C ARG A 84 -2.28 -22.33 -1.05
N MET A 85 -0.97 -22.43 -1.21
CA MET A 85 -0.13 -21.32 -1.67
C MET A 85 -0.57 -20.83 -3.06
N ASP A 86 -0.89 -21.74 -3.97
CA ASP A 86 -1.36 -21.40 -5.31
C ASP A 86 -2.71 -20.67 -5.28
N GLN A 87 -3.62 -21.06 -4.38
CA GLN A 87 -4.88 -20.36 -4.20
C GLN A 87 -4.68 -18.94 -3.63
N PHE A 88 -3.68 -18.74 -2.76
CA PHE A 88 -3.33 -17.40 -2.29
C PHE A 88 -2.67 -16.55 -3.37
N MET A 89 -1.90 -17.13 -4.28
CA MET A 89 -1.20 -16.39 -5.33
C MET A 89 -2.11 -16.07 -6.53
N TYR A 90 -2.84 -17.08 -7.02
CA TYR A 90 -3.57 -17.02 -8.29
C TYR A 90 -5.10 -17.08 -8.12
N GLY A 91 -5.62 -17.42 -6.94
CA GLY A 91 -7.06 -17.50 -6.70
C GLY A 91 -7.70 -18.73 -7.35
N LEU A 92 -8.68 -18.50 -8.23
CA LEU A 92 -9.40 -19.55 -8.99
C LEU A 92 -8.91 -19.66 -10.44
N TYR A 93 -7.77 -19.06 -10.74
CA TYR A 93 -7.18 -19.06 -12.07
C TYR A 93 -6.74 -20.49 -12.45
N PRO A 94 -6.86 -20.93 -13.72
CA PRO A 94 -6.49 -22.29 -14.10
C PRO A 94 -4.99 -22.59 -13.92
N GLU A 95 -4.66 -23.73 -13.32
CA GLU A 95 -3.28 -24.15 -13.02
C GLU A 95 -2.39 -24.24 -14.27
N ALA A 96 -2.95 -24.72 -15.39
CA ALA A 96 -2.25 -24.81 -16.67
C ALA A 96 -1.78 -23.45 -17.20
N GLU A 97 -2.36 -22.35 -16.71
CA GLU A 97 -2.14 -20.99 -17.21
C GLU A 97 -1.40 -20.08 -16.24
N TYR A 98 -0.93 -20.59 -15.09
CA TYR A 98 -0.17 -19.80 -14.10
C TYR A 98 1.08 -19.13 -14.66
N TRP A 99 1.68 -19.73 -15.68
CA TRP A 99 2.83 -19.17 -16.38
C TRP A 99 2.55 -17.77 -16.94
N ARG A 100 1.31 -17.44 -17.32
CA ARG A 100 0.91 -16.11 -17.82
C ARG A 100 1.06 -15.03 -16.74
N ILE A 101 0.59 -15.35 -15.54
CA ILE A 101 0.69 -14.46 -14.37
C ILE A 101 2.14 -14.26 -13.97
N ASN A 102 2.90 -15.35 -13.89
CA ASN A 102 4.32 -15.30 -13.56
C ASN A 102 5.14 -14.54 -14.60
N LEU A 103 4.86 -14.77 -15.89
CA LEU A 103 5.51 -14.05 -16.98
C LEU A 103 5.23 -12.55 -16.89
N ALA A 104 3.99 -12.15 -16.62
CA ALA A 104 3.67 -10.73 -16.40
C ALA A 104 4.47 -10.16 -15.22
N GLY A 105 4.48 -10.84 -14.07
CA GLY A 105 5.25 -10.42 -12.90
C GLY A 105 6.74 -10.25 -13.21
N VAL A 106 7.35 -11.22 -13.89
CA VAL A 106 8.76 -11.17 -14.31
C VAL A 106 8.99 -10.00 -15.28
N LEU A 107 8.11 -9.80 -16.27
CA LEU A 107 8.21 -8.69 -17.22
C LEU A 107 8.11 -7.34 -16.50
N LEU A 108 7.20 -7.18 -15.55
CA LEU A 108 7.07 -5.96 -14.75
C LEU A 108 8.35 -5.66 -13.98
N VAL A 109 8.90 -6.66 -13.28
CA VAL A 109 10.15 -6.52 -12.52
C VAL A 109 11.29 -6.15 -13.47
N ALA A 110 11.42 -6.85 -14.60
CA ALA A 110 12.44 -6.57 -15.60
C ALA A 110 12.33 -5.15 -16.17
N LEU A 111 11.12 -4.64 -16.41
CA LEU A 111 10.87 -3.26 -16.83
C LEU A 111 11.20 -2.24 -15.73
N MET A 112 11.03 -2.61 -14.45
CA MET A 112 11.34 -1.72 -13.33
C MET A 112 12.84 -1.58 -13.05
N VAL A 113 13.65 -2.64 -13.24
CA VAL A 113 15.10 -2.63 -12.90
C VAL A 113 15.85 -1.43 -13.51
N PRO A 114 15.69 -1.08 -14.82
CA PRO A 114 16.37 0.06 -15.42
C PRO A 114 16.03 1.42 -14.79
N LEU A 115 14.85 1.60 -14.18
CA LEU A 115 14.46 2.86 -13.54
C LEU A 115 15.37 3.21 -12.35
N PHE A 116 15.87 2.19 -11.64
CA PHE A 116 16.79 2.34 -10.51
C PHE A 116 18.22 2.72 -10.94
N VAL A 117 18.58 2.51 -12.21
CA VAL A 117 19.90 2.84 -12.73
C VAL A 117 19.99 4.34 -13.01
N LYS A 118 20.74 5.11 -12.22
CA LYS A 118 20.84 6.59 -12.35
C LYS A 118 21.10 7.10 -13.78
N ARG A 119 21.90 6.38 -14.57
CA ARG A 119 22.35 6.77 -15.92
C ARG A 119 21.39 6.45 -17.06
N PHE A 120 20.24 5.81 -16.81
CA PHE A 120 19.32 5.43 -17.88
C PHE A 120 18.64 6.68 -18.51
N PRO A 121 18.75 6.91 -19.83
CA PRO A 121 18.28 8.14 -20.45
C PRO A 121 16.76 8.16 -20.72
N TRP A 122 16.12 7.00 -20.87
CA TRP A 122 14.70 6.87 -21.27
C TRP A 122 13.77 6.59 -20.08
N LYS A 123 14.16 7.05 -18.88
CA LYS A 123 13.39 6.84 -17.65
C LYS A 123 11.95 7.34 -17.71
N PRO A 124 11.65 8.58 -18.16
CA PRO A 124 10.27 9.05 -18.16
C PRO A 124 9.41 8.29 -19.18
N GLN A 125 9.96 7.94 -20.35
CA GLN A 125 9.25 7.15 -21.35
C GLN A 125 8.97 5.73 -20.84
N LEU A 126 9.96 5.08 -20.22
CA LEU A 126 9.78 3.76 -19.62
C LEU A 126 8.80 3.79 -18.45
N GLY A 127 8.86 4.81 -17.60
CA GLY A 127 7.90 5.01 -16.51
C GLY A 127 6.48 5.20 -17.02
N LEU A 128 6.29 6.01 -18.07
CA LEU A 128 4.99 6.18 -18.72
C LEU A 128 4.50 4.89 -19.37
N PHE A 129 5.39 4.14 -20.02
CA PHE A 129 5.06 2.83 -20.60
C PHE A 129 4.63 1.84 -19.52
N ILE A 130 5.32 1.77 -18.38
CA ILE A 130 4.93 0.91 -17.25
C ILE A 130 3.59 1.33 -16.66
N LEU A 131 3.30 2.64 -16.61
CA LEU A 131 2.06 3.17 -16.06
C LEU A 131 0.85 2.90 -16.98
N VAL A 132 1.01 3.01 -18.29
CA VAL A 132 -0.12 3.01 -19.25
C VAL A 132 -0.08 1.82 -20.21
N GLY A 133 1.09 1.51 -20.77
CA GLY A 133 1.24 0.44 -21.78
C GLY A 133 1.27 -0.96 -21.17
N TYR A 134 2.03 -1.16 -20.08
CA TYR A 134 2.16 -2.46 -19.44
C TYR A 134 0.84 -3.02 -18.89
N PRO A 135 -0.08 -2.25 -18.25
CA PRO A 135 -1.37 -2.78 -17.82
C PRO A 135 -2.21 -3.36 -18.94
N ILE A 136 -2.11 -2.81 -20.16
CA ILE A 136 -2.81 -3.33 -21.34
C ILE A 136 -2.23 -4.69 -21.73
N ILE A 137 -0.89 -4.81 -21.76
CA ILE A 137 -0.20 -6.08 -22.03
C ILE A 137 -0.55 -7.13 -20.98
N ALA A 138 -0.50 -6.75 -19.70
CA ALA A 138 -0.85 -7.62 -18.58
C ALA A 138 -2.31 -8.08 -18.66
N TYR A 139 -3.24 -7.19 -19.01
CA TYR A 139 -4.65 -7.54 -19.20
C TYR A 139 -4.84 -8.61 -20.27
N PHE A 140 -4.24 -8.44 -21.46
CA PHE A 140 -4.35 -9.46 -22.52
C PHE A 140 -3.65 -10.77 -22.15
N LEU A 141 -2.57 -10.70 -21.38
CA LEU A 141 -1.86 -11.88 -20.90
C LEU A 141 -2.70 -12.66 -19.87
N PHE A 142 -3.46 -11.98 -19.01
CA PHE A 142 -4.33 -12.62 -18.01
C PHE A 142 -5.68 -13.07 -18.57
N ALA A 143 -6.32 -12.25 -19.40
CA ALA A 143 -7.62 -12.57 -19.98
C ALA A 143 -7.48 -13.65 -21.06
N GLY A 144 -6.39 -13.64 -21.84
CA GLY A 144 -6.28 -14.48 -23.01
C GLY A 144 -7.21 -14.01 -24.14
N GLY A 145 -7.72 -14.95 -24.93
CA GLY A 145 -8.63 -14.66 -26.06
C GLY A 145 -7.94 -14.12 -27.32
N VAL A 146 -6.64 -13.82 -27.24
CA VAL A 146 -5.82 -13.32 -28.35
C VAL A 146 -4.62 -14.26 -28.55
N PHE A 147 -4.12 -14.37 -29.79
CA PHE A 147 -2.95 -15.20 -30.13
C PHE A 147 -3.11 -16.70 -29.85
N GLY A 148 -4.35 -17.21 -29.84
CA GLY A 148 -4.63 -18.64 -29.59
C GLY A 148 -4.62 -19.04 -28.11
N LEU A 149 -4.52 -18.07 -27.19
CA LEU A 149 -4.62 -18.31 -25.77
C LEU A 149 -6.08 -18.58 -25.35
N PRO A 150 -6.37 -19.62 -24.55
CA PRO A 150 -7.71 -19.79 -24.00
C PRO A 150 -8.12 -18.59 -23.16
N ASP A 151 -9.41 -18.23 -23.29
CA ASP A 151 -10.05 -17.15 -22.55
C ASP A 151 -10.25 -17.56 -21.09
N VAL A 152 -9.85 -16.68 -20.18
CA VAL A 152 -10.00 -16.84 -18.73
C VAL A 152 -10.81 -15.68 -18.20
N GLU A 153 -12.06 -15.97 -17.86
CA GLU A 153 -12.98 -14.99 -17.27
C GLU A 153 -12.35 -14.28 -16.06
N THR A 154 -12.54 -12.96 -15.99
CA THR A 154 -12.16 -12.09 -14.86
C THR A 154 -12.77 -12.55 -13.53
N SER A 155 -13.88 -13.30 -13.58
CA SER A 155 -14.55 -13.90 -12.43
C SER A 155 -13.68 -14.90 -11.67
N ARG A 156 -12.71 -15.51 -12.36
CA ARG A 156 -11.77 -16.50 -11.81
C ARG A 156 -10.48 -15.88 -11.29
N TRP A 157 -10.24 -14.60 -11.58
CA TRP A 157 -9.04 -13.92 -11.14
C TRP A 157 -9.12 -13.70 -9.62
N GLY A 158 -8.03 -13.95 -8.91
CA GLY A 158 -8.03 -13.84 -7.46
C GLY A 158 -6.64 -13.80 -6.86
N GLY A 159 -6.59 -14.03 -5.55
CA GLY A 159 -5.36 -14.07 -4.78
C GLY A 159 -4.60 -12.75 -4.75
N LEU A 160 -3.28 -12.86 -4.55
CA LEU A 160 -2.34 -11.75 -4.57
C LEU A 160 -2.37 -11.03 -5.92
N THR A 161 -2.50 -11.78 -7.01
CA THR A 161 -2.52 -11.23 -8.37
C THR A 161 -3.63 -10.19 -8.54
N LEU A 162 -4.87 -10.54 -8.17
CA LEU A 162 -5.99 -9.60 -8.22
C LEU A 162 -5.75 -8.39 -7.30
N THR A 163 -5.19 -8.60 -6.12
CA THR A 163 -4.87 -7.53 -5.16
C THR A 163 -3.87 -6.53 -5.74
N LEU A 164 -2.82 -7.02 -6.41
CA LEU A 164 -1.83 -6.19 -7.09
C LEU A 164 -2.43 -5.42 -8.27
N ILE A 165 -3.32 -6.05 -9.05
CA ILE A 165 -4.02 -5.37 -10.16
C ILE A 165 -4.92 -4.24 -9.63
N LEU A 166 -5.77 -4.55 -8.66
CA LEU A 166 -6.70 -3.57 -8.09
C LEU A 166 -5.97 -2.40 -7.42
N SER A 167 -4.90 -2.68 -6.68
CA SER A 167 -4.11 -1.63 -6.02
C SER A 167 -3.35 -0.77 -7.02
N SER A 168 -2.66 -1.36 -7.99
CA SER A 168 -1.87 -0.61 -8.97
C SER A 168 -2.75 0.25 -9.88
N VAL A 169 -3.79 -0.33 -10.49
CA VAL A 169 -4.68 0.41 -11.39
C VAL A 169 -5.56 1.38 -10.62
N GLY A 170 -6.06 1.00 -9.44
CA GLY A 170 -6.79 1.89 -8.55
C GLY A 170 -5.96 3.13 -8.16
N MET A 171 -4.69 2.94 -7.81
CA MET A 171 -3.77 4.03 -7.50
C MET A 171 -3.50 4.91 -8.72
N ALA A 172 -3.18 4.29 -9.87
CA ALA A 172 -2.90 5.01 -11.11
C ALA A 172 -4.08 5.86 -11.58
N ALA A 173 -5.31 5.35 -11.47
CA ALA A 173 -6.53 6.07 -11.83
C ALA A 173 -6.92 7.12 -10.78
N SER A 174 -6.77 6.82 -9.49
CA SER A 174 -7.16 7.73 -8.41
C SER A 174 -6.20 8.91 -8.23
N PHE A 175 -4.93 8.76 -8.61
CA PHE A 175 -3.93 9.83 -8.48
C PHE A 175 -4.29 11.13 -9.22
N PRO A 176 -4.54 11.13 -10.55
CA PRO A 176 -4.92 12.35 -11.25
C PRO A 176 -6.27 12.90 -10.76
N LEU A 177 -7.25 12.03 -10.48
CA LEU A 177 -8.55 12.44 -9.93
C LEU A 177 -8.39 13.11 -8.56
N GLY A 178 -7.55 12.56 -7.69
CA GLY A 178 -7.25 13.12 -6.38
C GLY A 178 -6.58 14.49 -6.47
N ILE A 179 -5.64 14.68 -7.40
CA ILE A 179 -5.03 15.99 -7.66
C ILE A 179 -6.10 17.00 -8.11
N LEU A 180 -6.94 16.63 -9.09
CA LEU A 180 -8.01 17.51 -9.58
C LEU A 180 -8.98 17.91 -8.46
N LEU A 181 -9.39 16.96 -7.61
CA LEU A 181 -10.27 17.21 -6.47
C LEU A 181 -9.60 18.08 -5.39
N ALA A 182 -8.31 17.86 -5.11
CA ALA A 182 -7.54 18.67 -4.15
C ALA A 182 -7.43 20.14 -4.61
N LEU A 183 -7.10 20.35 -5.89
CA LEU A 183 -7.06 21.67 -6.51
C LEU A 183 -8.46 22.30 -6.57
N GLY A 184 -9.48 21.52 -6.92
CA GLY A 184 -10.88 21.93 -6.92
C GLY A 184 -11.36 22.44 -5.56
N ARG A 185 -10.99 21.76 -4.47
CA ARG A 185 -11.29 22.18 -3.08
C ARG A 185 -10.60 23.50 -2.69
N ARG A 186 -9.48 23.85 -3.33
CA ARG A 186 -8.75 25.11 -3.13
C ARG A 186 -9.16 26.23 -4.10
N SER A 187 -10.03 25.93 -5.07
CA SER A 187 -10.50 26.90 -6.05
C SER A 187 -11.27 28.07 -5.41
N THR A 188 -11.18 29.23 -6.03
CA THR A 188 -11.97 30.43 -5.69
C THR A 188 -13.40 30.34 -6.21
N MET A 189 -13.67 29.48 -7.20
CA MET A 189 -15.00 29.28 -7.75
C MET A 189 -15.87 28.48 -6.77
N PRO A 190 -16.99 29.04 -6.26
CA PRO A 190 -17.77 28.41 -5.20
C PRO A 190 -18.38 27.07 -5.62
N ILE A 191 -18.80 26.93 -6.89
CA ILE A 191 -19.40 25.69 -7.41
C ILE A 191 -18.38 24.55 -7.43
N VAL A 192 -17.20 24.77 -8.03
CA VAL A 192 -16.15 23.74 -8.12
C VAL A 192 -15.67 23.31 -6.74
N LYS A 193 -15.50 24.28 -5.84
CA LYS A 193 -15.17 24.03 -4.45
C LYS A 193 -16.24 23.19 -3.75
N ALA A 194 -17.51 23.57 -3.88
CA ALA A 194 -18.62 22.84 -3.26
C ALA A 194 -18.73 21.40 -3.75
N VAL A 195 -18.66 21.17 -5.08
CA VAL A 195 -18.69 19.82 -5.67
C VAL A 195 -17.53 18.97 -5.16
N SER A 196 -16.32 19.53 -5.13
CA SER A 196 -15.13 18.81 -4.66
C SER A 196 -15.25 18.45 -3.17
N VAL A 197 -15.71 19.38 -2.33
CA VAL A 197 -15.93 19.14 -0.90
C VAL A 197 -16.98 18.05 -0.68
N VAL A 198 -18.15 18.16 -1.33
CA VAL A 198 -19.22 17.17 -1.20
C VAL A 198 -18.74 15.78 -1.62
N PHE A 199 -18.04 15.68 -2.76
CA PHE A 199 -17.48 14.42 -3.21
C PHE A 199 -16.50 13.82 -2.17
N ILE A 200 -15.51 14.60 -1.73
CA ILE A 200 -14.46 14.11 -0.81
C ILE A 200 -15.07 13.67 0.52
N GLU A 201 -15.93 14.49 1.12
CA GLU A 201 -16.54 14.18 2.42
C GLU A 201 -17.51 13.01 2.33
N PHE A 202 -18.28 12.88 1.24
CA PHE A 202 -19.15 11.73 1.01
C PHE A 202 -18.36 10.42 0.93
N TRP A 203 -17.37 10.34 0.04
CA TRP A 203 -16.61 9.10 -0.19
C TRP A 203 -15.77 8.69 1.02
N ARG A 204 -15.27 9.65 1.81
CA ARG A 204 -14.56 9.38 3.06
C ARG A 204 -15.50 8.99 4.21
N GLY A 205 -16.78 9.33 4.12
CA GLY A 205 -17.81 8.97 5.10
C GLY A 205 -18.43 7.59 4.87
N VAL A 206 -18.26 6.98 3.68
CA VAL A 206 -18.83 5.68 3.31
C VAL A 206 -17.78 4.56 3.47
N PRO A 207 -18.08 3.42 4.10
CA PRO A 207 -17.15 2.29 4.13
C PRO A 207 -16.87 1.70 2.74
N LEU A 208 -15.61 1.38 2.43
CA LEU A 208 -15.23 0.78 1.14
C LEU A 208 -15.98 -0.53 0.86
N ILE A 209 -16.24 -1.34 1.89
CA ILE A 209 -17.01 -2.59 1.74
C ILE A 209 -18.43 -2.32 1.21
N THR A 210 -19.06 -1.23 1.65
CA THR A 210 -20.39 -0.83 1.17
C THR A 210 -20.33 -0.44 -0.30
N VAL A 211 -19.30 0.30 -0.72
CA VAL A 211 -19.09 0.66 -2.14
C VAL A 211 -18.93 -0.60 -2.99
N LEU A 212 -18.07 -1.53 -2.56
CA LEU A 212 -17.80 -2.78 -3.28
C LEU A 212 -19.04 -3.66 -3.37
N PHE A 213 -19.80 -3.79 -2.28
CA PHE A 213 -21.05 -4.53 -2.24
C PHE A 213 -22.12 -3.89 -3.13
N MET A 214 -22.31 -2.58 -3.04
CA MET A 214 -23.27 -1.85 -3.88
C MET A 214 -22.93 -1.99 -5.36
N SER A 215 -21.65 -1.81 -5.73
CA SER A 215 -21.18 -1.94 -7.11
C SER A 215 -21.30 -3.37 -7.66
N SER A 216 -20.98 -4.38 -6.82
CA SER A 216 -20.93 -5.77 -7.26
C SER A 216 -22.28 -6.48 -7.24
N VAL A 217 -23.14 -6.16 -6.26
CA VAL A 217 -24.38 -6.88 -5.95
C VAL A 217 -25.63 -6.05 -6.24
N MET A 218 -25.71 -4.79 -5.79
CA MET A 218 -26.95 -4.01 -5.93
C MET A 218 -27.10 -3.35 -7.32
N LEU A 219 -26.05 -2.73 -7.85
CA LEU A 219 -26.07 -2.08 -9.16
C LEU A 219 -26.64 -2.97 -10.29
N PRO A 220 -26.22 -4.24 -10.44
CA PRO A 220 -26.77 -5.10 -11.50
C PRO A 220 -28.26 -5.42 -11.36
N LEU A 221 -28.89 -5.21 -10.18
CA LEU A 221 -30.34 -5.37 -10.02
C LEU A 221 -31.15 -4.23 -10.65
N PHE A 222 -30.52 -3.06 -10.84
CA PHE A 222 -31.16 -1.89 -11.44
C PHE A 222 -30.87 -1.78 -12.95
N LEU A 223 -30.04 -2.67 -13.49
CA LEU A 223 -29.67 -2.68 -14.88
C LEU A 223 -30.56 -3.66 -15.68
N PRO A 224 -30.89 -3.36 -16.96
CA PRO A 224 -31.69 -4.25 -17.79
C PRO A 224 -31.06 -5.64 -17.91
N GLU A 225 -31.91 -6.67 -18.02
CA GLU A 225 -31.47 -8.03 -18.28
C GLU A 225 -30.63 -8.08 -19.57
N GLY A 226 -29.40 -8.62 -19.48
CA GLY A 226 -28.45 -8.70 -20.59
C GLY A 226 -27.33 -7.66 -20.57
N THR A 227 -27.36 -6.63 -19.71
CA THR A 227 -26.18 -5.75 -19.54
C THR A 227 -25.17 -6.37 -18.57
N HIS A 228 -24.20 -7.10 -19.09
CA HIS A 228 -23.15 -7.73 -18.29
C HIS A 228 -21.97 -6.78 -18.09
N PHE A 229 -22.06 -5.90 -17.09
CA PHE A 229 -20.87 -5.18 -16.63
C PHE A 229 -19.95 -6.12 -15.87
N ASP A 230 -18.72 -6.22 -16.37
CA ASP A 230 -17.65 -6.99 -15.76
C ASP A 230 -17.49 -6.66 -14.26
N LYS A 231 -17.37 -7.71 -13.43
CA LYS A 231 -17.28 -7.56 -11.97
C LYS A 231 -16.01 -6.83 -11.55
N LEU A 232 -14.90 -7.11 -12.22
CA LEU A 232 -13.61 -6.48 -11.96
C LEU A 232 -13.67 -4.99 -12.30
N LEU A 233 -14.22 -4.62 -13.46
CA LEU A 233 -14.36 -3.22 -13.86
C LEU A 233 -15.18 -2.40 -12.86
N ARG A 234 -16.33 -2.94 -12.42
CA ARG A 234 -17.20 -2.30 -11.42
C ARG A 234 -16.50 -2.09 -10.08
N ALA A 235 -15.74 -3.08 -9.63
CA ALA A 235 -14.92 -2.96 -8.42
C ALA A 235 -13.82 -1.90 -8.59
N MET A 236 -13.14 -1.87 -9.73
CA MET A 236 -12.09 -0.89 -10.03
C MET A 236 -12.61 0.55 -10.03
N ILE A 237 -13.78 0.81 -10.62
CA ILE A 237 -14.39 2.15 -10.59
C ILE A 237 -14.69 2.58 -9.15
N GLY A 238 -15.30 1.68 -8.35
CA GLY A 238 -15.59 1.96 -6.95
C GLY A 238 -14.33 2.25 -6.13
N ILE A 239 -13.27 1.45 -6.33
CA ILE A 239 -11.97 1.64 -5.67
C ILE A 239 -11.32 2.94 -6.11
N ALA A 240 -11.31 3.26 -7.40
CA ALA A 240 -10.69 4.48 -7.93
C ALA A 240 -11.36 5.74 -7.37
N LEU A 241 -12.70 5.79 -7.34
CA LEU A 241 -13.44 6.92 -6.77
C LEU A 241 -13.19 7.05 -5.28
N PHE A 242 -13.29 5.94 -4.52
CA PHE A 242 -13.00 5.94 -3.09
C PHE A 242 -11.57 6.41 -2.80
N GLN A 243 -10.57 5.81 -3.45
CA GLN A 243 -9.16 6.17 -3.28
C GLN A 243 -8.87 7.62 -3.71
N SER A 244 -9.56 8.16 -4.72
CA SER A 244 -9.35 9.55 -5.18
C SER A 244 -9.69 10.57 -4.09
N ALA A 245 -10.70 10.30 -3.27
CA ALA A 245 -11.07 11.17 -2.15
C ALA A 245 -10.00 11.18 -1.05
N TYR A 246 -9.39 10.03 -0.73
CA TYR A 246 -8.27 9.96 0.21
C TYR A 246 -7.01 10.59 -0.38
N MET A 247 -6.73 10.35 -1.67
CA MET A 247 -5.61 10.96 -2.38
C MET A 247 -5.73 12.48 -2.40
N ALA A 248 -6.94 13.02 -2.61
CA ALA A 248 -7.18 14.46 -2.56
C ALA A 248 -6.76 15.08 -1.22
N GLU A 249 -7.04 14.40 -0.11
CA GLU A 249 -6.65 14.85 1.22
C GLU A 249 -5.15 14.72 1.49
N VAL A 250 -4.50 13.68 0.96
CA VAL A 250 -3.04 13.53 1.02
C VAL A 250 -2.35 14.67 0.26
N VAL A 251 -2.79 14.96 -0.97
CA VAL A 251 -2.27 16.07 -1.78
C VAL A 251 -2.51 17.41 -1.08
N ARG A 252 -3.72 17.64 -0.56
CA ARG A 252 -4.04 18.84 0.23
C ARG A 252 -3.14 18.98 1.46
N GLY A 253 -2.94 17.89 2.20
CA GLY A 253 -2.05 17.85 3.37
C GLY A 253 -0.60 18.15 2.99
N GLY A 254 -0.12 17.61 1.87
CA GLY A 254 1.21 17.89 1.32
C GLY A 254 1.38 19.37 0.95
N LEU A 255 0.39 19.98 0.28
CA LEU A 255 0.42 21.41 -0.05
C LEU A 255 0.38 22.31 1.20
N GLN A 256 -0.31 21.89 2.25
CA GLN A 256 -0.40 22.63 3.51
C GLN A 256 0.85 22.50 4.39
N ALA A 257 1.66 21.47 4.18
CA ALA A 257 2.91 21.29 4.91
C ALA A 257 3.99 22.32 4.51
N ILE A 258 3.80 23.03 3.38
CA ILE A 258 4.75 24.04 2.91
C ILE A 258 4.68 25.28 3.82
N PRO A 259 5.80 25.71 4.45
CA PRO A 259 5.83 26.88 5.31
C PRO A 259 5.40 28.15 4.57
N LYS A 260 4.65 29.03 5.26
CA LYS A 260 4.19 30.31 4.70
C LYS A 260 5.33 31.18 4.15
N GLY A 261 6.50 31.15 4.79
CA GLY A 261 7.69 31.90 4.34
C GLY A 261 8.16 31.56 2.92
N GLN A 262 7.87 30.35 2.40
CA GLN A 262 8.16 30.01 1.00
C GLN A 262 7.25 30.77 0.03
N TYR A 263 5.97 30.95 0.38
CA TYR A 263 5.03 31.74 -0.42
C TYR A 263 5.38 33.24 -0.36
N GLU A 264 5.74 33.74 0.82
CA GLU A 264 6.16 35.15 1.01
C GLU A 264 7.45 35.47 0.25
N ALA A 265 8.44 34.57 0.27
CA ALA A 265 9.67 34.73 -0.49
C ALA A 265 9.43 34.72 -2.01
N ALA A 266 8.56 33.84 -2.50
CA ALA A 266 8.18 33.80 -3.92
C ALA A 266 7.51 35.12 -4.36
N GLN A 267 6.59 35.64 -3.54
CA GLN A 267 5.93 36.93 -3.79
C GLN A 267 6.91 38.11 -3.74
N ALA A 268 7.88 38.09 -2.81
CA ALA A 268 8.92 39.12 -2.73
C ALA A 268 9.85 39.13 -3.96
N LEU A 269 10.03 37.98 -4.62
CA LEU A 269 10.74 37.84 -5.89
C LEU A 269 9.88 38.18 -7.12
N GLY A 270 8.61 38.55 -6.92
CA GLY A 270 7.68 38.88 -8.01
C GLY A 270 7.12 37.66 -8.75
N LEU A 271 7.23 36.46 -8.19
CA LEU A 271 6.58 35.26 -8.74
C LEU A 271 5.10 35.25 -8.36
N THR A 272 4.22 35.17 -9.36
CA THR A 272 2.75 35.14 -9.21
C THR A 272 2.19 33.73 -9.13
#